data_AF-A0A9D6EN31-F1
#
_entry.id   AF-A0A9D6EN31-F1
#
_cell.length_a   1.000
_cell.length_b   1.000
_cell.length_c   1.000
_cell.angle_alpha   90.00
_cell.angle_beta   90.00
_cell.angle_gamma   90.00
#
_symmetry.space_group_name_H-M   'P 1'
#
loop_
_entity.id
_entity.type
_entity.pdbx_description
1 polymer ?
#
loop_
_entity_poly.entity_id
_entity_poly.type
_entity_poly.pdbx_seq_one_letter_code
_entity_poly.pdbx_strand_id
1 'polypeptide(L)'
;MTYITGSGGANDITSSAREVVVTLSQGRHRFVDKVPYITGPGQRVRTVVSDYGVYQKPDEHGELVLTGLFAGKPEADAVRAAKEACGWELKVASTLRRFEPPDSDELALIRLFDPRRYFLGDQP
;
A
#
# COMPACT_ATOMS: atom_id res chain seq x y z
N MET A 1 8.44 -23.83 -5.61
CA MET A 1 8.79 -23.22 -6.90
C MET A 1 7.96 -21.96 -7.04
N THR A 2 8.56 -20.77 -6.92
CA THR A 2 7.83 -19.50 -7.01
C THR A 2 7.76 -19.11 -8.48
N TYR A 3 6.60 -19.28 -9.09
CA TYR A 3 6.36 -18.84 -10.47
C TYR A 3 6.19 -17.32 -10.49
N ILE A 4 6.98 -16.64 -11.31
CA ILE A 4 6.81 -15.23 -11.65
C ILE A 4 6.44 -15.13 -13.13
N THR A 5 5.38 -14.37 -13.45
CA THR A 5 4.94 -14.11 -14.83
C THR A 5 5.90 -13.19 -15.59
N GLY A 6 6.91 -12.64 -14.92
CA GLY A 6 7.86 -11.65 -15.44
C GLY A 6 7.64 -10.27 -14.81
N SER A 7 8.50 -9.29 -15.13
CA SER A 7 8.37 -7.90 -14.65
C SER A 7 7.24 -7.13 -15.34
N GLY A 8 6.80 -7.58 -16.52
CA GLY A 8 6.06 -6.72 -17.44
C GLY A 8 6.81 -5.40 -17.66
N GLY A 9 6.07 -4.29 -17.71
CA GLY A 9 6.64 -2.93 -17.77
C GLY A 9 6.99 -2.31 -16.41
N ALA A 10 6.93 -3.08 -15.30
CA ALA A 10 7.20 -2.52 -13.97
C ALA A 10 8.63 -1.96 -13.87
N ASN A 11 9.61 -2.61 -14.52
CA ASN A 11 10.99 -2.14 -14.55
C ASN A 11 11.12 -0.76 -15.20
N ASP A 12 10.52 -0.56 -16.38
CA ASP A 12 10.57 0.72 -17.09
C ASP A 12 9.89 1.84 -16.30
N ILE A 13 8.72 1.56 -15.72
CA ILE A 13 7.97 2.52 -14.89
C ILE A 13 8.82 2.93 -13.69
N THR A 14 9.34 1.97 -12.93
CA THR A 14 10.10 2.24 -11.71
C THR A 14 11.48 2.83 -11.97
N SER A 15 12.01 2.69 -13.17
CA SER A 15 13.30 3.26 -13.61
C SER A 15 13.19 4.60 -14.31
N SER A 16 11.99 4.99 -14.77
CA SER A 16 11.81 6.19 -15.63
C SER A 16 10.82 7.22 -15.07
N ALA A 17 9.82 6.81 -14.29
CA ALA A 17 8.88 7.74 -13.66
C ALA A 17 9.58 8.67 -12.67
N ARG A 18 9.05 9.87 -12.44
CA ARG A 18 9.54 10.77 -11.39
C ARG A 18 9.26 10.21 -9.99
N GLU A 19 8.10 9.59 -9.82
CA GLU A 19 7.63 8.99 -8.58
C GLU A 19 6.70 7.82 -8.93
N VAL A 20 6.71 6.78 -8.11
CA VAL A 20 5.82 5.62 -8.21
C VAL A 20 5.06 5.46 -6.90
N VAL A 21 3.75 5.32 -7.03
CA VAL A 21 2.84 4.90 -5.95
C VAL A 21 2.40 3.48 -6.23
N VAL A 22 2.47 2.61 -5.22
CA VAL A 22 2.06 1.21 -5.33
C VAL A 22 0.84 0.97 -4.44
N THR A 23 -0.18 0.32 -4.99
CA THR A 23 -1.41 -0.05 -4.26
C THR A 23 -1.58 -1.56 -4.21
N LEU A 24 -1.71 -2.15 -3.03
CA LEU A 24 -1.92 -3.59 -2.87
C LEU A 24 -2.53 -3.94 -1.51
N SER A 25 -3.28 -5.04 -1.42
CA SER A 25 -3.62 -5.61 -0.11
C SER A 25 -2.36 -6.17 0.54
N GLN A 26 -2.12 -5.78 1.78
CA GLN A 26 -0.98 -6.17 2.58
C GLN A 26 -1.19 -7.55 3.21
N GLY A 27 -0.08 -8.27 3.34
CA GLY A 27 0.01 -9.49 4.12
C GLY A 27 1.48 -9.91 4.23
N ARG A 28 1.78 -10.77 5.20
CA ARG A 28 3.16 -11.21 5.49
C ARG A 28 3.89 -11.82 4.28
N HIS A 29 3.15 -12.38 3.34
CA HIS A 29 3.68 -12.97 2.11
C HIS A 29 3.91 -11.96 0.97
N ARG A 30 3.42 -10.71 1.11
CA ARG A 30 3.60 -9.61 0.15
C ARG A 30 4.53 -8.52 0.68
N PHE A 31 4.44 -8.22 1.98
CA PHE A 31 5.34 -7.33 2.69
C PHE A 31 6.47 -8.16 3.31
N VAL A 32 7.41 -8.62 2.50
CA VAL A 32 8.53 -9.47 2.92
C VAL A 32 9.80 -8.65 3.14
N ASP A 33 10.62 -9.04 4.12
CA ASP A 33 11.92 -8.41 4.41
C ASP A 33 12.87 -8.45 3.20
N LYS A 34 12.90 -9.59 2.50
CA LYS A 34 13.69 -9.75 1.27
C LYS A 34 12.88 -10.47 0.21
N VAL A 35 12.72 -9.81 -0.93
CA VAL A 35 12.12 -10.45 -2.11
C VAL A 35 13.09 -11.47 -2.71
N PRO A 36 12.58 -12.57 -3.29
CA PRO A 36 13.44 -13.55 -3.96
C PRO A 36 14.01 -13.02 -5.29
N TYR A 37 13.32 -12.07 -5.92
CA TYR A 37 13.72 -11.45 -7.19
C TYR A 37 13.27 -10.00 -7.23
N ILE A 38 14.12 -9.11 -7.80
CA ILE A 38 13.77 -7.71 -8.04
C ILE A 38 13.28 -7.59 -9.48
N THR A 39 11.97 -7.33 -9.65
CA THR A 39 11.36 -7.12 -10.98
C THR A 39 11.33 -5.65 -11.40
N GLY A 40 11.59 -4.73 -10.47
CA GLY A 40 11.78 -3.30 -10.73
C GLY A 40 12.50 -2.62 -9.56
N PRO A 41 13.36 -1.62 -9.82
CA PRO A 41 14.04 -0.86 -8.77
C PRO A 41 13.06 -0.16 -7.81
N GLY A 42 13.32 -0.24 -6.51
CA GLY A 42 12.42 0.33 -5.49
C GLY A 42 12.66 1.81 -5.18
N GLN A 43 13.71 2.45 -5.71
CA GLN A 43 14.15 3.80 -5.33
C GLN A 43 13.07 4.86 -5.59
N ARG A 44 12.29 4.70 -6.66
CA ARG A 44 11.24 5.64 -7.04
C ARG A 44 9.87 5.30 -6.47
N VAL A 45 9.73 4.14 -5.82
CA VAL A 45 8.54 3.81 -5.04
C VAL A 45 8.57 4.62 -3.75
N ARG A 46 7.89 5.77 -3.75
CA ARG A 46 7.86 6.71 -2.61
C ARG A 46 6.71 6.47 -1.68
N THR A 47 5.60 5.97 -2.20
CA THR A 47 4.38 5.70 -1.44
C THR A 47 3.85 4.31 -1.74
N VAL A 48 3.48 3.58 -0.70
CA VAL A 48 2.68 2.36 -0.80
C VAL A 48 1.37 2.60 -0.06
N VAL A 49 0.24 2.24 -0.68
CA VAL A 49 -1.07 2.28 -0.04
C VAL A 49 -1.59 0.85 0.06
N SER A 50 -1.87 0.41 1.28
CA SER A 50 -2.48 -0.89 1.54
C SER A 50 -3.89 -0.75 2.10
N ASP A 51 -4.52 -1.87 2.42
CA ASP A 51 -5.76 -1.95 3.19
C ASP A 51 -5.59 -1.55 4.66
N TYR A 52 -4.36 -1.48 5.18
CA TYR A 52 -4.08 -1.07 6.57
C TYR A 52 -3.65 0.39 6.70
N GLY A 53 -3.11 1.00 5.65
CA GLY A 53 -2.68 2.40 5.72
C GLY A 53 -1.82 2.87 4.55
N VAL A 54 -1.19 4.03 4.76
CA VAL A 54 -0.28 4.68 3.82
C VAL A 54 1.13 4.61 4.38
N TYR A 55 2.06 4.16 3.55
CA TYR A 55 3.47 4.00 3.86
C TYR A 55 4.29 4.88 2.95
N GLN A 56 5.24 5.63 3.50
CA GLN A 56 6.07 6.53 2.71
C GLN A 56 7.54 6.34 3.06
N LYS A 57 8.40 6.55 2.07
CA LYS A 57 9.84 6.64 2.29
C LYS A 57 10.23 8.09 2.60
N PRO A 58 11.09 8.34 3.60
CA PRO A 58 11.61 9.68 3.87
C PRO A 58 12.48 10.20 2.71
N ASP A 59 13.23 9.32 2.06
CA ASP A 59 14.05 9.60 0.88
C ASP A 59 14.15 8.37 -0.06
N GLU A 60 14.91 8.43 -1.15
CA GLU A 60 15.01 7.33 -2.14
C GLU A 60 15.71 6.07 -1.61
N HIS A 61 16.52 6.22 -0.58
CA HIS A 61 17.27 5.15 0.09
C HIS A 61 16.59 4.69 1.38
N GLY A 62 15.62 5.46 1.88
CA GLY A 62 14.82 5.10 3.04
C GLY A 62 13.96 3.86 2.83
N GLU A 63 13.55 3.27 3.96
CA GLU A 63 12.56 2.21 4.00
C GLU A 63 11.14 2.77 4.11
N LEU A 64 10.14 1.91 3.89
CA LEU A 64 8.74 2.28 4.04
C LEU A 64 8.40 2.41 5.54
N VAL A 65 7.91 3.59 5.91
CA VAL A 65 7.41 3.92 7.24
C VAL A 65 5.90 4.08 7.16
N LEU A 66 5.15 3.51 8.11
CA LEU A 66 3.72 3.78 8.23
C LEU A 66 3.51 5.25 8.61
N THR A 67 2.90 6.04 7.72
CA THR A 67 2.70 7.49 7.89
C THR A 67 1.23 7.88 7.97
N GLY A 68 0.30 6.99 7.62
CA GLY A 68 -1.12 7.30 7.78
C GLY A 68 -2.03 6.08 7.84
N LEU A 69 -3.21 6.32 8.39
CA LEU A 69 -4.21 5.30 8.70
C LEU A 69 -5.59 5.77 8.25
N PHE A 70 -6.41 4.81 7.80
CA PHE A 70 -7.82 5.05 7.50
C PHE A 70 -8.66 5.07 8.77
N ALA A 71 -9.80 5.78 8.70
CA ALA A 71 -10.80 5.78 9.75
C ALA A 71 -11.40 4.37 10.01
N GLY A 72 -12.11 4.23 11.12
CA GLY A 72 -12.85 3.00 11.47
C GLY A 72 -12.18 2.08 12.49
N LYS A 73 -10.90 2.30 12.84
CA LYS A 73 -10.23 1.61 13.95
C LYS A 73 -9.50 2.59 14.87
N PRO A 74 -9.42 2.31 16.19
CA PRO A 74 -8.51 2.99 17.10
C PRO A 74 -7.07 2.88 16.57
N GLU A 75 -6.28 3.94 16.73
CA GLU A 75 -4.92 4.02 16.19
C GLU A 75 -4.04 2.84 16.64
N ALA A 76 -4.05 2.51 17.92
CA ALA A 76 -3.26 1.41 18.47
C ALA A 76 -3.58 0.06 17.81
N ASP A 77 -4.87 -0.23 17.59
CA ASP A 77 -5.31 -1.47 16.95
C ASP A 77 -4.96 -1.50 15.46
N ALA A 78 -5.10 -0.37 14.77
CA ALA A 78 -4.75 -0.24 13.37
C ALA A 78 -3.23 -0.41 13.15
N VAL A 79 -2.40 0.22 13.97
CA VAL A 79 -0.94 0.05 13.95
C VAL A 79 -0.55 -1.39 14.26
N ARG A 80 -1.16 -2.01 15.29
CA ARG A 80 -0.90 -3.42 15.62
C ARG A 80 -1.20 -4.32 14.43
N ALA A 81 -2.37 -4.17 13.80
CA ALA A 81 -2.76 -4.99 12.67
C ALA A 81 -1.81 -4.79 11.46
N ALA A 82 -1.41 -3.55 11.17
CA ALA A 82 -0.43 -3.25 10.14
C ALA A 82 0.93 -3.92 10.41
N LYS A 83 1.40 -3.91 11.67
CA LYS A 83 2.65 -4.58 12.07
C LYS A 83 2.55 -6.11 11.97
N GLU A 84 1.44 -6.68 12.43
CA GLU A 84 1.20 -8.14 12.38
C GLU A 84 1.16 -8.64 10.94
N ALA A 85 0.61 -7.84 10.01
CA ALA A 85 0.57 -8.15 8.58
C ALA A 85 1.88 -7.84 7.82
N CYS A 86 2.92 -7.35 8.49
CA CYS A 86 4.21 -7.02 7.90
C CYS A 86 5.27 -8.09 8.23
N GLY A 87 6.11 -8.45 7.26
CA GLY A 87 7.15 -9.46 7.39
C GLY A 87 8.49 -8.94 7.90
N TRP A 88 8.69 -7.62 7.96
CA TRP A 88 9.84 -6.96 8.57
C TRP A 88 9.41 -6.09 9.77
N GLU A 89 10.37 -5.54 10.51
CA GLU A 89 10.11 -4.61 11.60
C GLU A 89 9.56 -3.27 11.07
N LEU A 90 8.24 -3.15 11.02
CA LEU A 90 7.59 -1.97 10.46
C LEU A 90 7.76 -0.76 11.38
N LYS A 91 8.50 0.24 10.89
CA LYS A 91 8.59 1.57 11.50
C LYS A 91 7.29 2.34 11.33
N VAL A 92 6.97 3.14 12.34
CA VAL A 92 5.77 3.98 12.43
C VAL A 92 6.21 5.41 12.69
N ALA A 93 5.65 6.36 11.94
CA ALA A 93 5.94 7.77 12.16
C ALA A 93 5.47 8.22 13.55
N SER A 94 6.16 9.21 14.13
CA SER A 94 5.77 9.79 15.42
C SER A 94 4.41 10.51 15.38
N THR A 95 3.97 10.91 14.19
CA THR A 95 2.65 11.51 13.96
C THR A 95 2.04 10.86 12.73
N LEU A 96 0.89 10.22 12.91
CA LEU A 96 0.17 9.54 11.85
C LEU A 96 -0.91 10.44 11.26
N ARG A 97 -0.93 10.58 9.94
CA ARG A 97 -2.05 11.20 9.24
C ARG A 97 -3.29 10.31 9.35
N ARG A 98 -4.42 10.90 9.70
CA ARG A 98 -5.73 10.24 9.65
C ARG A 98 -6.44 10.60 8.35
N PHE A 99 -6.95 9.58 7.67
CA PHE A 99 -7.79 9.74 6.49
C PHE A 99 -9.24 9.49 6.88
N GLU A 100 -10.06 10.50 6.68
CA GLU A 100 -11.51 10.41 6.92
C GLU A 100 -12.16 9.43 5.94
N PRO A 101 -13.32 8.85 6.30
CA PRO A 101 -14.11 8.08 5.36
C PRO A 101 -14.46 8.92 4.12
N PRO A 102 -14.55 8.29 2.92
CA PRO A 102 -15.02 8.99 1.73
C PRO A 102 -16.42 9.56 1.94
N ASP A 103 -16.69 10.70 1.31
CA ASP A 103 -18.01 11.34 1.39
C ASP A 103 -19.05 10.63 0.50
N SER A 104 -20.31 11.07 0.61
CA SER A 104 -21.41 10.46 -0.15
C SER A 104 -21.26 10.59 -1.66
N ASP A 105 -20.65 11.68 -2.12
CA ASP A 105 -20.51 11.99 -3.55
C ASP A 105 -19.37 11.17 -4.14
N GLU A 106 -18.25 11.03 -3.43
CA GLU A 106 -17.15 10.12 -3.76
C GLU A 106 -17.63 8.67 -3.83
N LEU A 107 -18.43 8.23 -2.85
CA LEU A 107 -19.02 6.89 -2.84
C LEU A 107 -19.98 6.69 -4.03
N ALA A 108 -20.79 7.68 -4.35
CA ALA A 108 -21.70 7.62 -5.50
C ALA A 108 -20.93 7.51 -6.82
N LEU A 109 -19.85 8.28 -6.99
CA LEU A 109 -18.99 8.23 -8.17
C LEU A 109 -18.34 6.85 -8.34
N ILE A 110 -17.74 6.30 -7.29
CA ILE A 110 -17.07 4.99 -7.40
C ILE A 110 -18.08 3.88 -7.69
N ARG A 111 -19.27 3.91 -7.07
CA ARG A 111 -20.35 2.96 -7.37
C ARG A 111 -20.88 3.09 -8.79
N LEU A 112 -20.85 4.29 -9.37
CA LEU A 112 -21.21 4.53 -10.77
C LEU A 112 -20.17 3.93 -11.73
N PHE A 113 -18.87 4.03 -11.42
CA PHE A 113 -17.80 3.48 -12.25
C PHE A 113 -17.61 1.97 -12.10
N ASP A 114 -17.95 1.39 -10.95
CA ASP A 114 -17.91 -0.05 -10.70
C ASP A 114 -19.30 -0.63 -10.34
N PRO A 115 -20.28 -0.55 -11.24
CA PRO A 115 -21.66 -0.96 -10.95
C PRO A 115 -21.80 -2.47 -10.71
N ARG A 116 -20.82 -3.26 -11.19
CA ARG A 116 -20.74 -4.71 -10.98
C ARG A 116 -19.86 -5.11 -9.81
N ARG A 117 -19.29 -4.14 -9.09
CA ARG A 117 -18.50 -4.33 -7.86
C ARG A 117 -17.27 -5.23 -8.04
N TYR A 118 -16.63 -5.20 -9.21
CA TYR A 118 -15.41 -5.96 -9.46
C TYR A 118 -14.25 -5.54 -8.54
N PHE A 119 -14.24 -4.29 -8.10
CA PHE A 119 -13.22 -3.72 -7.22
C PHE A 119 -13.77 -3.43 -5.82
N LEU A 120 -15.07 -3.10 -5.70
CA LEU A 120 -15.73 -2.84 -4.42
C LEU A 120 -16.01 -4.10 -3.57
N GLY A 121 -16.04 -5.30 -4.17
CA GLY A 121 -16.29 -6.55 -3.47
C GLY A 121 -17.71 -6.71 -2.90
N ASP A 122 -17.92 -7.77 -2.11
CA ASP A 122 -19.26 -8.29 -1.77
C ASP A 122 -19.91 -7.71 -0.50
N GLN A 123 -19.34 -6.70 0.16
CA GLN A 123 -19.94 -6.11 1.37
C GLN A 123 -20.42 -4.66 1.13
N PRO A 124 -21.64 -4.30 1.60
CA PRO A 124 -22.15 -2.93 1.51
C PRO A 124 -21.30 -1.92 2.29
#